data_AF-A0A2K6EE48-F1
#
_entry.id   AF-A0A2K6EE48-F1
#
_cell.length_a   1.000
_cell.length_b   1.000
_cell.length_c   1.000
_cell.angle_alpha   90.00
_cell.angle_beta   90.00
_cell.angle_gamma   90.00
#
_symmetry.space_group_name_H-M   'P 1'
#
loop_
_entity.id
_entity.type
_entity.pdbx_description
1 polymer ?
#
loop_
_entity_poly.entity_id
_entity_poly.type
_entity_poly.pdbx_seq_one_letter_code
_entity_poly.pdbx_strand_id
1 'polypeptide(L)'
;VIKCKAAVLWEPNKPFSIEEVEVAPPKAYEVRIKIVATGICRTDDHVVNGQIAGRFPMIVGHESAGIVESVGEGVTTVKPVTQGSTCAVFGLGGVGLSVVMGCKAAGAARIIAVDINKGKFAKAKELGATECINPQDYGKPIHEVIMEMTDGGVDFSFEVIGRLETLMAALLCCHVACGTSVIVGIPPGTNTLSMNPLMLLTGRTWKGGVFG
;
A
#
# COMPACT_ATOMS: atom_id res chain seq x y z
N VAL A 1 13.50 16.32 14.31
CA VAL A 1 13.84 14.89 14.55
C VAL A 1 12.66 14.27 15.29
N ILE A 2 12.24 13.06 14.92
CA ILE A 2 11.15 12.32 15.59
C ILE A 2 11.77 11.27 16.52
N LYS A 3 11.24 11.13 17.74
CA LYS A 3 11.55 10.02 18.64
C LYS A 3 10.45 8.97 18.53
N CYS A 4 10.82 7.72 18.25
CA CYS A 4 9.85 6.62 18.14
C CYS A 4 10.49 5.28 18.54
N LYS A 5 9.65 4.26 18.76
CA LYS A 5 10.14 2.90 19.01
C LYS A 5 10.55 2.22 17.70
N ALA A 6 11.63 1.46 17.74
CA ALA A 6 12.05 0.56 16.67
C ALA A 6 12.60 -0.75 17.24
N ALA A 7 12.57 -1.81 16.42
CA ALA A 7 13.24 -3.08 16.71
C ALA A 7 14.64 -3.05 16.07
N VAL A 8 15.67 -2.89 16.88
CA VAL A 8 17.07 -2.79 16.45
C VAL A 8 17.73 -4.16 16.56
N LEU A 9 18.34 -4.61 15.46
CA LEU A 9 19.21 -5.78 15.42
C LEU A 9 20.66 -5.31 15.52
N TRP A 10 21.29 -5.54 16.67
CA TRP A 10 22.66 -5.08 16.93
C TRP A 10 23.72 -5.96 16.29
N GLU A 11 23.47 -7.27 16.21
CA GLU A 11 24.37 -8.27 15.66
C GLU A 11 23.55 -9.46 15.12
N PRO A 12 24.06 -10.23 14.15
CA PRO A 12 23.45 -11.49 13.73
C PRO A 12 23.28 -12.48 14.89
N ASN A 13 22.26 -13.34 14.80
CA ASN A 13 21.92 -14.38 15.77
C ASN A 13 21.63 -13.85 17.19
N LYS A 14 21.25 -12.58 17.30
CA LYS A 14 20.77 -11.95 18.54
C LYS A 14 19.28 -11.60 18.43
N PRO A 15 18.53 -11.59 19.54
CA PRO A 15 17.16 -11.08 19.53
C PRO A 15 17.15 -9.59 19.19
N PHE A 16 16.03 -9.11 18.62
CA PHE A 16 15.78 -7.68 18.47
C PHE A 16 15.69 -6.98 19.82
N SER A 17 16.24 -5.77 19.89
CA SER A 17 16.07 -4.85 21.01
C SER A 17 15.01 -3.81 20.67
N ILE A 18 13.99 -3.63 21.51
CA ILE A 18 12.98 -2.59 21.30
C ILE A 18 13.45 -1.31 21.99
N GLU A 19 13.84 -0.31 21.19
CA GLU A 19 14.49 0.91 21.67
C GLU A 19 13.77 2.16 21.17
N GLU A 20 13.95 3.27 21.89
CA GLU A 20 13.63 4.59 21.37
C GLU A 20 14.77 5.06 20.46
N VAL A 21 14.45 5.40 19.22
CA VAL A 21 15.39 5.88 18.21
C VAL A 21 15.03 7.27 17.72
N GLU A 22 16.02 7.98 17.21
CA GLU A 22 15.85 9.30 16.60
C GLU A 22 15.85 9.20 15.07
N VAL A 23 14.74 9.61 14.45
CA VAL A 23 14.58 9.64 12.99
C VAL A 23 14.72 11.07 12.50
N ALA A 24 15.74 11.30 11.67
CA ALA A 24 16.01 12.60 11.04
C ALA A 24 14.84 13.06 10.14
N PRO A 25 14.69 14.37 9.87
CA PRO A 25 13.82 14.83 8.77
C PRO A 25 14.32 14.32 7.42
N PRO A 26 13.42 14.11 6.44
CA PRO A 26 13.83 13.71 5.10
C PRO A 26 14.64 14.83 4.43
N LYS A 27 15.76 14.48 3.80
CA LYS A 27 16.54 15.36 2.91
C LYS A 27 15.87 15.46 1.54
N ALA A 28 16.46 16.24 0.63
CA ALA A 28 16.01 16.31 -0.76
C ALA A 28 15.79 14.90 -1.35
N TYR A 29 14.64 14.71 -1.98
CA TYR A 29 14.19 13.46 -2.59
C TYR A 29 13.93 12.28 -1.63
N GLU A 30 13.85 12.51 -0.31
CA GLU A 30 13.57 11.46 0.69
C GLU A 30 12.10 11.43 1.18
N VAL A 31 11.65 10.19 1.40
CA VAL A 31 10.41 9.68 2.01
C VAL A 31 10.38 9.53 3.54
N ARG A 32 9.75 10.37 4.38
CA ARG A 32 9.52 9.98 5.79
C ARG A 32 8.12 9.45 6.03
N ILE A 33 8.03 8.20 6.45
CA ILE A 33 6.78 7.45 6.59
C ILE A 33 6.56 7.07 8.06
N LYS A 34 5.39 7.38 8.59
CA LYS A 34 4.89 6.81 9.85
C LYS A 34 4.37 5.39 9.57
N ILE A 35 5.15 4.38 9.92
CA ILE A 35 4.77 2.97 9.77
C ILE A 35 3.56 2.67 10.66
N VAL A 36 2.53 2.08 10.07
CA VAL A 36 1.29 1.67 10.78
C VAL A 36 1.31 0.16 11.02
N ALA A 37 1.82 -0.60 10.06
CA ALA A 37 1.97 -2.04 10.17
C ALA A 37 3.16 -2.53 9.35
N THR A 38 3.77 -3.62 9.82
CA THR A 38 4.81 -4.35 9.11
C THR A 38 4.58 -5.85 9.24
N GLY A 39 4.69 -6.58 8.14
CA GLY A 39 4.79 -8.02 8.12
C GLY A 39 6.18 -8.49 8.53
N ILE A 40 6.27 -9.77 8.89
CA ILE A 40 7.54 -10.49 9.08
C ILE A 40 7.59 -11.57 8.02
N CYS A 41 8.65 -11.56 7.24
CA CYS A 41 8.89 -12.48 6.15
C CYS A 41 10.16 -13.30 6.41
N ARG A 42 10.29 -14.40 5.67
CA ARG A 42 11.47 -15.26 5.76
C ARG A 42 12.77 -14.52 5.43
N THR A 43 12.71 -13.49 4.59
CA THR A 43 13.89 -12.65 4.32
C THR A 43 14.37 -11.93 5.58
N ASP A 44 13.48 -11.50 6.47
CA ASP A 44 13.88 -10.89 7.75
C ASP A 44 14.63 -11.90 8.62
N ASP A 45 14.16 -13.16 8.65
CA ASP A 45 14.84 -14.26 9.36
C ASP A 45 16.23 -14.58 8.77
N HIS A 46 16.38 -14.59 7.44
CA HIS A 46 17.67 -14.78 6.80
C HIS A 46 18.69 -13.69 7.17
N VAL A 47 18.24 -12.44 7.38
CA VAL A 47 19.09 -11.35 7.88
C VAL A 47 19.47 -11.60 9.35
N VAL A 48 18.50 -11.98 10.20
CA VAL A 48 18.75 -12.30 11.61
C VAL A 48 19.78 -13.41 11.74
N ASN A 49 19.69 -14.45 10.92
CA ASN A 49 20.59 -15.61 10.98
C ASN A 49 21.93 -15.38 10.23
N GLY A 50 22.19 -14.18 9.73
CA GLY A 50 23.43 -13.82 9.03
C GLY A 50 23.61 -14.46 7.67
N GLN A 51 22.54 -15.05 7.10
CA GLN A 51 22.55 -15.66 5.76
C GLN A 51 22.50 -14.61 4.66
N ILE A 52 21.91 -13.45 4.95
CA ILE A 52 21.98 -12.25 4.11
C ILE A 52 22.90 -11.25 4.82
N ALA A 53 23.95 -10.82 4.13
CA ALA A 53 24.88 -9.83 4.67
C ALA A 53 24.19 -8.48 4.87
N GLY A 54 24.32 -7.93 6.07
CA GLY A 54 23.81 -6.60 6.45
C GLY A 54 24.89 -5.76 7.15
N ARG A 55 24.67 -4.45 7.24
CA ARG A 55 25.49 -3.56 8.09
C ARG A 55 24.76 -3.38 9.42
N PHE A 56 25.40 -3.79 10.50
CA PHE A 56 24.83 -3.71 11.84
C PHE A 56 25.40 -2.50 12.62
N PRO A 57 24.63 -1.88 13.54
CA PRO A 57 23.23 -2.19 13.87
C PRO A 57 22.27 -1.80 12.74
N MET A 58 21.17 -2.54 12.59
CA MET A 58 20.14 -2.27 11.58
C MET A 58 18.72 -2.42 12.14
N ILE A 59 17.81 -1.61 11.60
CA ILE A 59 16.37 -1.82 11.71
C ILE A 59 15.94 -2.59 10.46
N VAL A 60 15.52 -3.83 10.63
CA VAL A 60 14.97 -4.66 9.54
C VAL A 60 13.49 -4.38 9.35
N GLY A 61 12.81 -5.21 8.56
CA GLY A 61 11.41 -5.04 8.28
C GLY A 61 11.28 -4.34 6.94
N HIS A 62 10.72 -5.09 6.01
CA HIS A 62 10.64 -4.64 4.65
C HIS A 62 9.15 -4.61 4.24
N GLU A 63 8.32 -5.52 4.74
CA GLU A 63 6.90 -5.60 4.34
C GLU A 63 6.00 -4.62 5.11
N SER A 64 6.23 -3.32 4.94
CA SER A 64 5.54 -2.26 5.69
C SER A 64 4.47 -1.52 4.88
N ALA A 65 3.46 -1.02 5.58
CA ALA A 65 2.65 0.09 5.11
C ALA A 65 2.55 1.18 6.18
N GLY A 66 2.48 2.42 5.73
CA GLY A 66 2.43 3.58 6.59
C GLY A 66 1.88 4.79 5.87
N ILE A 67 1.95 5.93 6.54
CA ILE A 67 1.45 7.21 6.05
C ILE A 67 2.64 8.13 5.86
N VAL A 68 2.70 8.80 4.73
CA VAL A 68 3.69 9.85 4.49
C VAL A 68 3.52 10.92 5.57
N GLU A 69 4.52 11.07 6.43
CA GLU A 69 4.54 12.09 7.48
C GLU A 69 5.14 13.39 6.96
N SER A 70 6.22 13.31 6.17
CA SER A 70 6.82 14.45 5.48
C SER A 70 7.60 13.98 4.25
N VAL A 71 7.82 14.90 3.31
CA VAL A 71 8.61 14.68 2.10
C VAL A 71 9.72 15.71 2.01
N GLY A 72 10.86 15.31 1.45
CA GLY A 72 11.95 16.21 1.13
C GLY A 72 11.68 17.12 -0.07
N GLU A 73 12.54 18.12 -0.24
CA GLU A 73 12.55 18.96 -1.45
C GLU A 73 12.63 18.10 -2.72
N GLY A 74 11.84 18.44 -3.74
CA GLY A 74 11.86 17.76 -5.04
C GLY A 74 11.05 16.46 -5.13
N VAL A 75 10.47 15.98 -4.02
CA VAL A 75 9.51 14.85 -4.07
C VAL A 75 8.17 15.33 -4.60
N THR A 76 7.78 14.83 -5.77
CA THR A 76 6.50 15.19 -6.43
C THR A 76 5.56 14.00 -6.60
N THR A 77 6.05 12.79 -6.38
CA THR A 77 5.38 11.56 -6.79
C THR A 77 4.47 10.97 -5.72
N VAL A 78 4.70 11.26 -4.44
CA VAL A 78 3.83 10.82 -3.34
C VAL A 78 3.10 12.01 -2.75
N LYS A 79 1.77 11.95 -2.77
CA LYS A 79 0.90 12.82 -1.99
C LYS A 79 0.36 11.99 -0.83
N PRO A 80 0.20 12.55 0.38
CA PRO A 80 -0.50 11.86 1.45
C PRO A 80 -1.88 11.42 0.95
N VAL A 81 -2.32 10.22 1.31
CA VAL A 81 -3.76 9.92 1.30
C VAL A 81 -4.40 11.03 2.12
N THR A 82 -5.24 11.84 1.49
CA THR A 82 -5.78 13.05 2.10
C THR A 82 -6.91 12.67 3.02
N GLN A 83 -6.97 13.33 4.19
CA GLN A 83 -8.12 13.19 5.08
C GLN A 83 -9.43 13.39 4.30
N GLY A 84 -10.38 12.47 4.49
CA GLY A 84 -11.66 12.46 3.79
C GLY A 84 -11.68 11.69 2.46
N SER A 85 -10.56 11.18 1.97
CA SER A 85 -10.52 10.45 0.68
C SER A 85 -11.27 9.11 0.72
N THR A 86 -11.67 8.65 -0.46
CA THR A 86 -12.17 7.30 -0.71
C THR A 86 -11.06 6.43 -1.31
N CYS A 87 -10.81 5.25 -0.72
CA CYS A 87 -9.80 4.31 -1.15
C CYS A 87 -10.41 2.97 -1.58
N ALA A 88 -9.85 2.33 -2.62
CA ALA A 88 -10.13 0.93 -2.96
C ALA A 88 -8.85 0.07 -2.81
N VAL A 89 -8.95 -1.08 -2.16
CA VAL A 89 -7.81 -2.00 -1.94
C VAL A 89 -8.13 -3.36 -2.53
N PHE A 90 -7.40 -3.74 -3.58
CA PHE A 90 -7.57 -5.02 -4.27
C PHE A 90 -6.58 -6.05 -3.72
N GLY A 91 -7.11 -7.10 -3.09
CA GLY A 91 -6.36 -8.14 -2.41
C GLY A 91 -6.22 -7.87 -0.92
N LEU A 92 -6.65 -8.81 -0.08
CA LEU A 92 -6.67 -8.69 1.38
C LEU A 92 -5.72 -9.71 2.04
N GLY A 93 -4.53 -9.90 1.44
CA GLY A 93 -3.40 -10.56 2.09
C GLY A 93 -2.71 -9.64 3.11
N GLY A 94 -1.54 -10.02 3.63
CA GLY A 94 -0.80 -9.22 4.62
C GLY A 94 -0.57 -7.78 4.16
N VAL A 95 -0.04 -7.59 2.95
CA VAL A 95 0.21 -6.25 2.38
C VAL A 95 -1.08 -5.46 2.19
N GLY A 96 -2.15 -6.09 1.68
CA GLY A 96 -3.44 -5.43 1.48
C GLY A 96 -4.09 -4.96 2.79
N LEU A 97 -4.01 -5.77 3.85
CA LEU A 97 -4.45 -5.38 5.19
C LEU A 97 -3.61 -4.23 5.74
N SER A 98 -2.30 -4.19 5.46
CA SER A 98 -1.43 -3.07 5.79
C SER A 98 -1.84 -1.78 5.05
N VAL A 99 -2.23 -1.88 3.77
CA VAL A 99 -2.79 -0.75 3.02
C VAL A 99 -4.11 -0.25 3.64
N VAL A 100 -5.02 -1.15 4.03
CA VAL A 100 -6.27 -0.78 4.72
C VAL A 100 -5.98 0.01 6.00
N MET A 101 -5.04 -0.47 6.83
CA MET A 101 -4.63 0.24 8.04
C MET A 101 -4.00 1.60 7.73
N GLY A 102 -3.16 1.68 6.70
CA GLY A 102 -2.56 2.93 6.23
C GLY A 102 -3.61 3.96 5.79
N CYS A 103 -4.60 3.53 5.00
CA CYS A 103 -5.71 4.39 4.55
C CYS A 103 -6.53 4.90 5.74
N LYS A 104 -6.87 4.03 6.70
CA LYS A 104 -7.62 4.43 7.91
C LYS A 104 -6.86 5.42 8.75
N ALA A 105 -5.58 5.15 9.01
CA ALA A 105 -4.77 6.03 9.84
C ALA A 105 -4.45 7.37 9.12
N ALA A 106 -4.49 7.41 7.78
CA ALA A 106 -4.42 8.66 7.00
C ALA A 106 -5.73 9.47 7.04
N GLY A 107 -6.80 8.92 7.61
CA GLY A 107 -8.10 9.58 7.71
C GLY A 107 -8.96 9.46 6.46
N ALA A 108 -8.78 8.42 5.64
CA ALA A 108 -9.71 8.11 4.55
C ALA A 108 -11.14 7.92 5.10
N ALA A 109 -12.13 8.55 4.48
CA ALA A 109 -13.52 8.47 4.89
C ALA A 109 -14.17 7.14 4.51
N ARG A 110 -13.75 6.56 3.37
CA ARG A 110 -14.25 5.29 2.85
C ARG A 110 -13.10 4.41 2.40
N ILE A 111 -13.13 3.14 2.76
CA ILE A 111 -12.12 2.14 2.41
C ILE A 111 -12.85 0.88 1.93
N ILE A 112 -12.87 0.70 0.61
CA ILE A 112 -13.53 -0.40 -0.09
C ILE A 112 -12.50 -1.53 -0.26
N ALA A 113 -12.65 -2.57 0.53
CA ALA A 113 -11.80 -3.77 0.48
C ALA A 113 -12.34 -4.79 -0.52
N VAL A 114 -11.52 -5.23 -1.47
CA VAL A 114 -11.91 -6.13 -2.57
C VAL A 114 -11.12 -7.42 -2.49
N ASP A 115 -11.80 -8.57 -2.32
CA ASP A 115 -11.18 -9.90 -2.40
C ASP A 115 -12.21 -10.94 -2.82
N ILE A 116 -11.77 -11.98 -3.54
CA ILE A 116 -12.61 -13.11 -3.93
C ILE A 116 -12.94 -14.03 -2.74
N ASN A 117 -12.13 -13.99 -1.68
CA ASN A 117 -12.35 -14.77 -0.47
C ASN A 117 -13.03 -13.92 0.61
N LYS A 118 -14.34 -14.11 0.77
CA LYS A 118 -15.15 -13.41 1.79
C LYS A 118 -14.69 -13.68 3.23
N GLY A 119 -13.98 -14.78 3.49
CA GLY A 119 -13.43 -15.10 4.81
C GLY A 119 -12.42 -14.06 5.33
N LYS A 120 -11.85 -13.24 4.45
CA LYS A 120 -10.91 -12.17 4.82
C LYS A 120 -11.59 -10.87 5.26
N PHE A 121 -12.89 -10.71 4.98
CA PHE A 121 -13.60 -9.44 5.18
C PHE A 121 -13.73 -9.04 6.64
N ALA A 122 -13.93 -10.02 7.54
CA ALA A 122 -14.01 -9.74 8.97
C ALA A 122 -12.74 -9.05 9.48
N LYS A 123 -11.56 -9.56 9.09
CA LYS A 123 -10.28 -8.97 9.46
C LYS A 123 -10.05 -7.61 8.79
N ALA A 124 -10.42 -7.46 7.52
CA ALA A 124 -10.30 -6.17 6.84
C ALA A 124 -11.15 -5.08 7.53
N LYS A 125 -12.38 -5.40 7.95
CA LYS A 125 -13.25 -4.47 8.70
C LYS A 125 -12.67 -4.11 10.07
N GLU A 126 -12.18 -5.10 10.81
CA GLU A 126 -11.49 -4.89 12.09
C GLU A 126 -10.35 -3.86 11.94
N LEU A 127 -9.57 -4.00 10.85
CA LEU A 127 -8.39 -3.18 10.59
C LEU A 127 -8.70 -1.83 9.92
N GLY A 128 -9.91 -1.63 9.39
CA GLY A 128 -10.37 -0.31 8.95
C GLY A 128 -11.20 -0.22 7.69
N ALA A 129 -11.42 -1.33 6.97
CA ALA A 129 -12.30 -1.30 5.80
C ALA A 129 -13.72 -0.89 6.20
N THR A 130 -14.29 0.08 5.50
CA THR A 130 -15.69 0.51 5.72
C THR A 130 -16.65 -0.43 4.98
N GLU A 131 -16.21 -0.91 3.82
CA GLU A 131 -16.98 -1.75 2.90
C GLU A 131 -16.10 -2.91 2.44
N CYS A 132 -16.70 -4.07 2.22
CA CYS A 132 -16.01 -5.20 1.60
C CYS A 132 -16.87 -5.79 0.49
N ILE A 133 -16.28 -6.01 -0.68
CA ILE A 133 -16.98 -6.53 -1.85
C ILE A 133 -16.22 -7.71 -2.46
N ASN A 134 -16.97 -8.71 -2.91
CA ASN A 134 -16.42 -9.82 -3.70
C ASN A 134 -16.78 -9.59 -5.17
N PRO A 135 -15.81 -9.50 -6.10
CA PRO A 135 -16.09 -9.36 -7.52
C PRO A 135 -17.05 -10.42 -8.09
N GLN A 136 -17.09 -11.62 -7.51
CA GLN A 136 -17.93 -12.73 -7.96
C GLN A 136 -19.42 -12.56 -7.61
N ASP A 137 -19.77 -11.59 -6.75
CA ASP A 137 -21.15 -11.29 -6.39
C ASP A 137 -21.86 -10.38 -7.42
N TYR A 138 -21.15 -9.93 -8.45
CA TYR A 138 -21.65 -8.94 -9.41
C TYR A 138 -21.61 -9.49 -10.84
N GLY A 139 -22.63 -9.16 -11.63
CA GLY A 139 -22.71 -9.49 -13.06
C GLY A 139 -21.98 -8.52 -13.99
N LYS A 140 -21.18 -7.60 -13.45
CA LYS A 140 -20.45 -6.55 -14.21
C LYS A 140 -19.01 -6.42 -13.70
N PRO A 141 -18.08 -5.83 -14.47
CA PRO A 141 -16.71 -5.61 -14.02
C PRO A 141 -16.64 -4.83 -12.71
N ILE A 142 -15.76 -5.27 -11.80
CA ILE A 142 -15.70 -4.71 -10.45
C ILE A 142 -15.38 -3.21 -10.40
N HIS A 143 -14.66 -2.69 -11.39
CA HIS A 143 -14.35 -1.26 -11.46
C HIS A 143 -15.59 -0.41 -11.76
N GLU A 144 -16.54 -0.92 -12.56
CA GLU A 144 -17.84 -0.27 -12.79
C GLU A 144 -18.68 -0.25 -11.52
N VAL A 145 -18.71 -1.37 -10.78
CA VAL A 145 -19.38 -1.44 -9.47
C VAL A 145 -18.82 -0.39 -8.52
N ILE A 146 -17.49 -0.26 -8.42
CA ILE A 146 -16.85 0.72 -7.55
C ILE A 146 -17.15 2.15 -8.03
N MET A 147 -17.11 2.43 -9.34
CA MET A 147 -17.47 3.75 -9.86
C MET A 147 -18.91 4.14 -9.51
N GLU A 148 -19.87 3.21 -9.62
CA GLU A 148 -21.26 3.43 -9.21
C GLU A 148 -21.38 3.64 -7.69
N MET A 149 -20.69 2.85 -6.87
CA MET A 149 -20.68 2.98 -5.41
C MET A 149 -20.10 4.31 -4.90
N THR A 150 -19.33 5.00 -5.75
CA THR A 150 -18.54 6.18 -5.38
C THR A 150 -18.89 7.42 -6.19
N ASP A 151 -19.92 7.34 -7.03
CA ASP A 151 -20.38 8.43 -7.90
C ASP A 151 -19.25 9.03 -8.76
N GLY A 152 -18.46 8.16 -9.41
CA GLY A 152 -17.43 8.58 -10.37
C GLY A 152 -16.02 8.03 -10.11
N GLY A 153 -15.83 7.22 -9.06
CA GLY A 153 -14.57 6.53 -8.78
C GLY A 153 -13.89 6.97 -7.49
N VAL A 154 -12.89 6.20 -7.08
CA VAL A 154 -12.11 6.45 -5.84
C VAL A 154 -11.00 7.46 -6.05
N ASP A 155 -10.60 8.16 -4.99
CA ASP A 155 -9.43 9.05 -5.01
C ASP A 155 -8.14 8.24 -5.15
N PHE A 156 -8.07 7.10 -4.44
CA PHE A 156 -6.90 6.22 -4.44
C PHE A 156 -7.30 4.76 -4.63
N SER A 157 -6.60 4.03 -5.48
CA SER A 157 -6.70 2.57 -5.53
C SER A 157 -5.34 1.91 -5.36
N PHE A 158 -5.34 0.72 -4.78
CA PHE A 158 -4.14 -0.06 -4.52
C PHE A 158 -4.34 -1.48 -5.04
N GLU A 159 -3.52 -1.89 -5.99
CA GLU A 159 -3.47 -3.28 -6.44
C GLU A 159 -2.37 -4.01 -5.68
N VAL A 160 -2.75 -5.05 -4.94
CA VAL A 160 -1.87 -5.76 -4.02
C VAL A 160 -1.98 -7.28 -4.22
N ILE A 161 -2.18 -7.70 -5.48
CA ILE A 161 -2.32 -9.11 -5.86
C ILE A 161 -1.25 -9.49 -6.89
N GLY A 162 -1.08 -8.69 -7.94
CA GLY A 162 -0.19 -8.99 -9.06
C GLY A 162 -0.89 -9.70 -10.21
N ARG A 163 -2.16 -9.37 -10.50
CA ARG A 163 -2.85 -9.86 -11.72
C ARG A 163 -3.17 -8.72 -12.67
N LEU A 164 -2.94 -8.93 -13.97
CA LEU A 164 -3.20 -7.92 -15.01
C LEU A 164 -4.64 -7.37 -14.95
N GLU A 165 -5.60 -8.25 -14.73
CA GLU A 165 -7.02 -7.91 -14.64
C GLU A 165 -7.32 -6.96 -13.48
N THR A 166 -6.72 -7.20 -12.31
CA THR A 166 -6.91 -6.37 -11.12
C THR A 166 -6.09 -5.09 -11.18
N LEU A 167 -4.95 -5.09 -11.88
CA LEU A 167 -4.18 -3.87 -12.18
C LEU A 167 -5.02 -2.89 -13.00
N MET A 168 -5.68 -3.38 -14.04
CA MET A 168 -6.59 -2.57 -14.85
C MET A 168 -7.83 -2.13 -14.07
N ALA A 169 -8.46 -3.04 -13.32
CA ALA A 169 -9.63 -2.70 -12.53
C ALA A 169 -9.33 -1.62 -11.49
N ALA A 170 -8.16 -1.69 -10.83
CA ALA A 170 -7.72 -0.67 -9.89
C ALA A 170 -7.53 0.70 -10.56
N LEU A 171 -6.93 0.76 -11.76
CA LEU A 171 -6.80 2.02 -12.49
C LEU A 171 -8.17 2.57 -12.90
N LEU A 172 -9.02 1.73 -13.47
CA LEU A 172 -10.31 2.13 -14.02
C LEU A 172 -11.31 2.59 -12.95
N CYS A 173 -11.24 2.05 -11.73
CA CYS A 173 -12.13 2.48 -10.66
C CYS A 173 -11.74 3.81 -10.02
N CYS A 174 -10.58 4.38 -10.36
CA CYS A 174 -10.16 5.69 -9.89
C CYS A 174 -10.96 6.81 -10.57
N HIS A 175 -11.20 7.89 -9.83
CA HIS A 175 -11.84 9.10 -10.35
C HIS A 175 -11.10 9.62 -11.59
N VAL A 176 -11.84 9.90 -12.66
CA VAL A 176 -11.30 10.12 -14.01
C VAL A 176 -10.32 11.29 -14.11
N ALA A 177 -10.54 12.35 -13.33
CA ALA A 177 -9.80 13.61 -13.45
C ALA A 177 -8.58 13.72 -12.52
N CYS A 178 -8.50 12.91 -11.46
CA CYS A 178 -7.52 13.11 -10.40
C CYS A 178 -7.14 11.85 -9.61
N GLY A 179 -7.82 10.73 -9.85
CA GLY A 179 -7.61 9.52 -9.07
C GLY A 179 -6.24 8.91 -9.32
N THR A 180 -5.66 8.33 -8.27
CA THR A 180 -4.33 7.72 -8.31
C THR A 180 -4.42 6.23 -8.03
N SER A 181 -3.95 5.40 -8.98
CA SER A 181 -3.82 3.96 -8.79
C SER A 181 -2.36 3.56 -8.55
N VAL A 182 -2.13 2.77 -7.50
CA VAL A 182 -0.80 2.32 -7.06
C VAL A 182 -0.69 0.81 -7.21
N ILE A 183 0.30 0.37 -8.00
CA ILE A 183 0.65 -1.03 -8.18
C ILE A 183 1.67 -1.44 -7.11
N VAL A 184 1.30 -2.44 -6.31
CA VAL A 184 2.17 -3.07 -5.30
C VAL A 184 2.34 -4.56 -5.62
N GLY A 185 1.29 -5.22 -6.13
CA GLY A 185 1.36 -6.61 -6.54
C GLY A 185 2.32 -6.85 -7.70
N ILE A 186 3.07 -7.95 -7.65
CA ILE A 186 4.07 -8.32 -8.66
C ILE A 186 3.44 -9.29 -9.66
N PRO A 187 3.20 -8.88 -10.93
CA PRO A 187 2.71 -9.79 -11.95
C PRO A 187 3.81 -10.77 -12.42
N PRO A 188 3.44 -11.90 -13.05
CA PRO A 188 4.41 -12.81 -13.66
C PRO A 188 5.27 -12.09 -14.72
N GLY A 189 6.59 -12.33 -14.71
CA GLY A 189 7.58 -11.49 -15.42
C GLY A 189 7.50 -11.43 -16.95
N THR A 190 6.68 -12.26 -17.60
CA THR A 190 6.49 -12.25 -19.07
C THR A 190 5.21 -11.55 -19.52
N ASN A 191 4.40 -11.07 -18.57
CA ASN A 191 3.09 -10.53 -18.88
C ASN A 191 3.17 -9.06 -19.27
N THR A 192 2.53 -8.71 -20.39
CA THR A 192 2.37 -7.31 -20.82
C THR A 192 0.92 -6.89 -20.64
N LEU A 193 0.72 -5.61 -20.33
CA LEU A 193 -0.60 -5.02 -20.20
C LEU A 193 -0.86 -4.05 -21.35
N SER A 194 -2.03 -4.16 -21.98
CA SER A 194 -2.50 -3.20 -22.96
C SER A 194 -3.51 -2.25 -22.32
N MET A 195 -3.38 -0.95 -22.58
CA MET A 195 -4.31 0.05 -22.08
C MET A 195 -4.56 1.16 -23.11
N ASN A 196 -5.77 1.72 -23.09
CA ASN A 196 -6.11 2.95 -23.80
C ASN A 196 -5.46 4.17 -23.11
N PRO A 197 -4.58 4.93 -23.78
CA PRO A 197 -3.89 6.09 -23.20
C PRO A 197 -4.83 7.20 -22.70
N LEU A 198 -6.06 7.27 -23.21
CA LEU A 198 -7.08 8.22 -22.73
C LEU A 198 -7.35 8.08 -21.23
N MET A 199 -7.11 6.89 -20.66
CA MET A 199 -7.26 6.66 -19.22
C MET A 199 -6.32 7.54 -18.37
N LEU A 200 -5.13 7.88 -18.89
CA LEU A 200 -4.18 8.77 -18.22
C LEU A 200 -4.33 10.22 -18.68
N LEU A 201 -4.61 10.43 -19.98
CA LEU A 201 -4.80 11.77 -20.54
C LEU A 201 -5.88 12.56 -19.80
N THR A 202 -6.92 11.86 -19.33
CA THR A 202 -8.04 12.46 -18.61
C THR A 202 -7.73 12.91 -17.18
N GLY A 203 -6.57 12.51 -16.62
CA GLY A 203 -6.08 13.04 -15.35
C GLY A 203 -5.73 11.99 -14.29
N ARG A 204 -5.97 10.71 -14.54
CA ARG A 204 -5.52 9.65 -13.61
C ARG A 204 -4.00 9.59 -13.54
N THR A 205 -3.49 9.29 -12.35
CA THR A 205 -2.09 8.93 -12.14
C THR A 205 -1.98 7.43 -11.94
N TRP A 206 -1.08 6.78 -12.67
CA TRP A 206 -0.79 5.37 -12.50
C TRP A 206 0.69 5.19 -12.18
N LYS A 207 0.98 4.57 -11.04
CA LYS A 207 2.34 4.43 -10.53
C LYS A 207 2.53 3.09 -9.84
N GLY A 208 3.76 2.61 -9.80
CA GLY A 208 4.15 1.46 -9.00
C GLY A 208 5.09 1.88 -7.87
N GLY A 209 5.25 0.99 -6.90
CA GLY A 209 6.30 1.09 -5.90
C GLY A 209 6.81 -0.31 -5.58
N VAL A 210 8.11 -0.54 -5.78
CA VAL A 210 8.82 -1.70 -5.26
C VAL A 210 9.90 -1.12 -4.37
N PHE A 211 9.82 -1.39 -3.07
CA PHE A 211 10.87 -1.14 -2.08
C PHE A 211 11.82 0.06 -2.33
N GLY A 212 11.55 1.16 -1.63
CA GLY A 212 12.43 2.32 -1.53
C GLY A 212 12.01 3.20 -0.37
#